data_AF-A0A3M6TUH0-F1
#
_entry.id   AF-A0A3M6TUH0-F1
#
_cell.length_a   1.000
_cell.length_b   1.000
_cell.length_c   1.000
_cell.angle_alpha   90.00
_cell.angle_beta   90.00
_cell.angle_gamma   90.00
#
_symmetry.space_group_name_H-M   'P 1'
#
loop_
_entity.id
_entity.type
_entity.pdbx_description
1 polymer ?
#
loop_
_entity_poly.entity_id
_entity_poly.type
_entity_poly.pdbx_seq_one_letter_code
_entity_poly.pdbx_strand_id
1 'polypeptide(L)'
;MWRNSGRTEQWWLNLFDGILPEREWKKNLRMDRAVFMSVVDELRPFLQPGRSPRGLDVLSVEKQLAMTLYFLKDQGSLMMTANAFGVQFSGALVQNRSL
;
A
#
# COMPACT_ATOMS: atom_id res chain seq x y z
N MET A 1 9.64 16.69 -10.79
CA MET A 1 8.78 15.63 -10.22
C MET A 1 9.69 14.59 -9.59
N TRP A 2 9.71 14.46 -8.26
CA TRP A 2 10.57 13.48 -7.59
C TRP A 2 9.96 12.07 -7.75
N ARG A 3 10.59 11.24 -8.59
CA ARG A 3 10.25 9.83 -8.80
C ARG A 3 11.47 9.03 -8.39
N ASN A 4 11.37 8.28 -7.29
CA ASN A 4 12.46 7.38 -6.89
C ASN A 4 12.59 6.30 -7.96
N SER A 5 13.69 6.30 -8.72
CA SER A 5 13.90 5.52 -9.95
C SER A 5 13.77 3.99 -9.79
N GLY A 6 13.71 3.49 -8.55
CA GLY A 6 13.51 2.07 -8.22
C GLY A 6 12.28 1.76 -7.33
N ARG A 7 11.40 2.74 -7.06
CA ARG A 7 10.18 2.57 -6.26
C ARG A 7 8.96 2.95 -7.10
N THR A 8 8.39 1.96 -7.76
CA THR A 8 7.25 2.07 -8.69
C THR A 8 6.25 0.95 -8.40
N GLU A 9 5.12 0.89 -9.10
CA GLU A 9 4.22 -0.27 -9.03
C GLU A 9 4.96 -1.61 -9.20
N GLN A 10 5.95 -1.66 -10.10
CA GLN A 10 6.78 -2.84 -10.31
C GLN A 10 7.57 -3.25 -9.06
N TRP A 11 8.00 -2.29 -8.24
CA TRP A 11 8.67 -2.60 -6.97
C TRP A 11 7.71 -3.33 -6.01
N TRP A 12 6.48 -2.86 -5.90
CA TRP A 12 5.46 -3.51 -5.08
C TRP A 12 5.16 -4.92 -5.59
N LEU A 13 4.95 -5.08 -6.91
CA LEU A 13 4.71 -6.39 -7.52
C LEU A 13 5.88 -7.34 -7.26
N ASN A 14 7.12 -6.89 -7.46
CA ASN A 14 8.30 -7.71 -7.18
C ASN A 14 8.41 -8.12 -5.70
N LEU A 15 8.03 -7.25 -4.77
CA LEU A 15 7.98 -7.58 -3.34
C LEU A 15 6.89 -8.62 -3.05
N PHE A 16 5.69 -8.40 -3.59
CA PHE A 16 4.51 -9.21 -3.32
C PHE A 16 4.61 -10.63 -3.92
N ASP A 17 5.10 -10.72 -5.16
CA ASP A 17 5.28 -11.96 -5.94
C ASP A 17 6.52 -12.76 -5.52
N GLY A 18 7.29 -12.27 -4.54
CA GLY A 18 8.46 -12.98 -3.99
C GLY A 18 9.71 -12.91 -4.86
N ILE A 19 9.77 -11.99 -5.82
CA ILE A 19 10.99 -11.72 -6.62
C ILE A 19 12.05 -11.05 -5.73
N LEU A 20 11.65 -10.17 -4.82
CA LEU A 20 12.57 -9.57 -3.84
C LEU A 20 12.79 -10.48 -2.62
N PRO A 21 14.00 -10.45 -2.01
CA PRO A 21 14.30 -11.27 -0.83
C PRO A 21 13.44 -10.92 0.39
N GLU A 22 13.18 -11.91 1.27
CA GLU A 22 12.33 -11.74 2.47
C GLU A 22 12.74 -10.56 3.37
N ARG A 23 14.05 -10.26 3.48
CA ARG A 23 14.56 -9.11 4.25
C ARG A 23 13.97 -7.76 3.81
N GLU A 24 13.51 -7.65 2.55
CA GLU A 24 12.87 -6.44 2.05
C GLU A 24 11.49 -6.21 2.70
N TRP A 25 10.80 -7.25 3.18
CA TRP A 25 9.57 -7.08 3.95
C TRP A 25 9.84 -6.36 5.27
N LYS A 26 10.80 -6.85 6.07
CA LYS A 26 11.19 -6.19 7.34
C LYS A 26 11.67 -4.77 7.13
N LYS A 27 12.49 -4.54 6.10
CA LYS A 27 13.02 -3.20 5.79
C LYS A 27 11.93 -2.20 5.40
N ASN A 28 10.91 -2.64 4.67
CA ASN A 28 9.92 -1.74 4.08
C ASN A 28 8.61 -1.66 4.85
N LEU A 29 8.23 -2.70 5.58
CA LEU A 29 6.95 -2.83 6.29
C LEU A 29 7.13 -3.18 7.79
N ARG A 30 8.37 -3.34 8.27
CA ARG A 30 8.71 -3.71 9.66
C ARG A 30 8.14 -5.05 10.13
N MET A 31 7.80 -5.95 9.19
CA MET A 31 7.28 -7.28 9.48
C MET A 31 7.67 -8.29 8.39
N ASP A 32 7.54 -9.57 8.70
CA ASP A 32 7.68 -10.67 7.73
C ASP A 32 6.45 -10.78 6.81
N ARG A 33 6.60 -11.37 5.63
CA ARG A 33 5.49 -11.56 4.68
C ARG A 33 4.34 -12.36 5.29
N ALA A 34 4.67 -13.39 6.07
CA ALA A 34 3.66 -14.23 6.73
C ALA A 34 2.78 -13.42 7.71
N VAL A 35 3.42 -12.57 8.52
CA VAL A 35 2.71 -11.68 9.47
C VAL A 35 1.90 -10.63 8.71
N PHE A 36 2.45 -10.08 7.63
CA PHE A 36 1.70 -9.16 6.78
C PHE A 36 0.42 -9.80 6.23
N MET A 37 0.51 -11.02 5.69
CA MET A 37 -0.65 -11.72 5.14
C MET A 37 -1.68 -12.09 6.21
N SER A 38 -1.27 -12.45 7.43
CA SER A 38 -2.22 -12.71 8.51
C SER A 38 -3.03 -11.45 8.87
N VAL A 39 -2.39 -10.27 8.87
CA VAL A 39 -3.08 -8.99 9.10
C VAL A 39 -4.00 -8.63 7.93
N VAL A 40 -3.58 -8.91 6.68
CA VAL A 40 -4.44 -8.75 5.49
C VAL A 40 -5.73 -9.56 5.67
N ASP A 41 -5.62 -10.82 6.06
CA ASP A 41 -6.78 -11.70 6.18
C ASP A 41 -7.72 -11.27 7.31
N GLU A 42 -7.18 -10.80 8.43
CA GLU A 42 -7.95 -10.22 9.53
C GLU A 42 -8.69 -8.94 9.12
N LEU A 43 -8.05 -8.08 8.32
CA LEU A 43 -8.61 -6.79 7.91
C LEU A 43 -9.46 -6.84 6.64
N ARG A 44 -9.39 -7.93 5.86
CA ARG A 44 -10.11 -8.11 4.59
C ARG A 44 -11.62 -7.80 4.70
N PRO A 45 -12.36 -8.24 5.72
CA PRO A 45 -13.79 -7.92 5.86
C PRO A 45 -14.07 -6.42 5.99
N PHE A 46 -13.13 -5.65 6.55
CA PHE A 46 -13.28 -4.22 6.82
C PHE A 46 -12.78 -3.33 5.67
N LEU A 47 -11.81 -3.84 4.89
CA LEU A 47 -11.19 -3.12 3.77
C LEU A 47 -11.84 -3.44 2.41
N GLN A 48 -12.64 -4.51 2.33
CA GLN A 48 -13.49 -4.84 1.17
C GLN A 48 -14.99 -4.86 1.51
N PRO A 49 -15.60 -3.80 2.06
CA PRO A 49 -17.04 -3.75 2.18
C PRO A 49 -17.63 -3.55 0.78
N GLY A 50 -18.35 -4.56 0.27
CA GLY A 50 -19.20 -4.54 -0.94
C GLY A 50 -18.65 -3.70 -2.10
N ARG A 51 -17.96 -4.35 -3.06
CA ARG A 51 -17.40 -3.69 -4.26
C ARG A 51 -18.35 -2.64 -4.84
N SER A 52 -17.89 -1.39 -4.89
CA SER A 52 -18.48 -0.36 -5.75
C SER A 52 -18.61 -0.92 -7.18
N PRO A 53 -19.71 -0.67 -7.90
CA PRO A 53 -19.89 -1.11 -9.29
C PRO A 53 -18.75 -0.67 -10.24
N ARG A 54 -17.98 0.35 -9.84
CA ARG A 54 -16.80 0.86 -10.53
C ARG A 54 -15.53 0.10 -10.13
N GLY A 55 -15.57 -1.22 -10.27
CA GLY A 55 -14.57 -2.17 -9.73
C GLY A 55 -13.15 -2.12 -10.32
N LEU A 56 -12.80 -1.11 -11.11
CA LEU A 56 -11.49 -1.00 -11.80
C LEU A 56 -10.45 -0.16 -11.03
N ASP A 57 -10.87 0.74 -10.15
CA ASP A 57 -9.97 1.69 -9.46
C ASP A 57 -9.73 1.38 -7.97
N VAL A 58 -10.21 0.24 -7.47
CA VAL A 58 -10.07 -0.10 -6.04
C VAL A 58 -8.77 -0.88 -5.82
N LEU A 59 -7.83 -0.29 -5.08
CA LEU A 59 -6.60 -0.95 -4.64
C LEU A 59 -6.93 -2.27 -3.92
N SER A 60 -6.11 -3.31 -4.14
CA SER A 60 -6.23 -4.56 -3.38
C SER A 60 -6.02 -4.30 -1.88
N VAL A 61 -6.58 -5.16 -1.01
CA VAL A 61 -6.45 -5.01 0.45
C VAL A 61 -4.99 -5.00 0.87
N GLU A 62 -4.19 -5.87 0.22
CA GLU A 62 -2.76 -5.98 0.39
C GLU A 62 -2.09 -4.63 0.08
N LYS A 63 -2.39 -4.04 -1.08
CA LYS A 63 -1.79 -2.77 -1.49
C LYS A 63 -2.24 -1.60 -0.59
N GLN A 64 -3.50 -1.59 -0.14
CA GLN A 64 -4.01 -0.60 0.83
C GLN A 64 -3.26 -0.68 2.17
N LEU A 65 -3.16 -1.89 2.74
CA LEU A 65 -2.48 -2.09 4.01
C LEU A 65 -0.97 -1.77 3.91
N ALA A 66 -0.32 -2.22 2.85
CA ALA A 66 1.10 -1.95 2.62
C ALA A 66 1.40 -0.45 2.51
N MET A 67 0.55 0.31 1.80
CA MET A 67 0.67 1.77 1.72
C MET A 67 0.51 2.43 3.10
N THR A 68 -0.48 2.02 3.89
CA THR A 68 -0.69 2.55 5.24
C THR A 68 0.51 2.30 6.15
N LEU A 69 1.00 1.06 6.18
CA LEU A 69 2.18 0.69 6.98
C LEU A 69 3.43 1.45 6.52
N TYR A 70 3.62 1.59 5.21
CA TYR A 70 4.74 2.33 4.63
C TYR A 70 4.70 3.82 5.00
N PHE A 71 3.52 4.44 4.94
CA PHE A 71 3.30 5.82 5.37
C PHE A 71 3.64 6.03 6.84
N LEU A 72 3.16 5.12 7.71
CA LEU A 72 3.40 5.18 9.16
C LEU A 72 4.87 4.96 9.52
N LYS A 73 5.59 4.13 8.74
CA LYS A 73 7.01 3.83 8.95
C LYS A 73 7.91 5.05 8.87
N ASP A 74 7.66 5.92 7.88
CA ASP A 74 8.55 7.03 7.49
C ASP A 74 8.01 8.42 7.91
N GLN A 75 7.01 8.48 8.80
CA GLN A 75 6.35 9.73 9.23
C GLN A 75 5.90 10.63 8.07
N GLY A 76 5.23 10.05 7.07
CA GLY A 76 4.01 10.69 6.64
C GLY A 76 4.04 11.59 5.39
N SER A 77 4.80 11.27 4.35
CA SER A 77 4.49 11.84 3.04
C SER A 77 3.56 10.95 2.24
N LEU A 78 2.30 11.39 2.09
CA LEU A 78 1.32 10.74 1.22
C LEU A 78 1.83 10.67 -0.23
N MET A 79 2.48 11.74 -0.71
CA MET A 79 3.06 11.78 -2.06
C MET A 79 4.19 10.78 -2.25
N MET A 80 5.11 10.65 -1.28
CA MET A 80 6.19 9.66 -1.38
C MET A 80 5.65 8.23 -1.34
N THR A 81 4.64 7.98 -0.50
CA THR A 81 3.97 6.69 -0.40
C THR A 81 3.26 6.36 -1.71
N ALA A 82 2.44 7.28 -2.24
CA ALA A 82 1.75 7.10 -3.50
C ALA A 82 2.73 6.83 -4.66
N ASN A 83 3.81 7.61 -4.75
CA ASN A 83 4.87 7.40 -5.74
C ASN A 83 5.53 6.03 -5.62
N ALA A 84 5.83 5.58 -4.40
CA ALA A 84 6.49 4.29 -4.17
C ALA A 84 5.64 3.09 -4.62
N PHE A 85 4.31 3.20 -4.51
CA PHE A 85 3.35 2.16 -4.90
C PHE A 85 2.74 2.39 -6.30
N GLY A 86 3.17 3.43 -7.02
CA GLY A 86 2.66 3.77 -8.34
C GLY A 86 1.20 4.25 -8.36
N VAL A 87 0.70 4.78 -7.25
CA VAL A 87 -0.67 5.30 -7.13
C VAL A 87 -0.69 6.79 -7.46
N GLN A 88 -1.67 7.22 -8.25
CA GLN A 88 -1.89 8.65 -8.49
C GLN A 88 -2.47 9.31 -7.24
N PHE A 89 -1.82 10.36 -6.74
CA PHE A 89 -2.35 11.17 -5.66
C PHE A 89 -3.16 12.34 -6.23
N SER A 90 -4.49 12.27 -6.12
CA SER A 90 -5.35 13.44 -6.25
C SER A 90 -5.63 13.98 -4.85
N GLY A 91 -5.28 15.24 -4.58
CA GLY A 91 -5.43 15.89 -3.27
C GLY A 91 -6.88 15.94 -2.74
N ALA A 92 -7.86 15.49 -3.51
CA ALA A 92 -9.27 15.45 -3.14
C ALA A 92 -9.63 14.38 -2.08
N LEU A 93 -8.75 13.40 -1.79
CA LEU A 93 -9.04 12.34 -0.80
C LEU A 93 -8.83 12.76 0.67
N VAL A 94 -8.22 13.93 0.95
CA VAL A 94 -7.98 14.40 2.33
C VAL A 94 -9.19 15.17 2.90
N GLN A 95 -10.22 15.46 2.09
CA GLN A 95 -11.37 16.24 2.52
C GLN A 95 -12.67 15.42 2.55
N ASN A 96 -12.71 14.32 3.30
CA ASN A 96 -13.97 13.86 3.91
C ASN A 96 -13.76 12.80 4.98
N ARG A 97 -13.73 13.24 6.24
CA ARG A 97 -14.27 12.54 7.42
C ARG A 97 -14.21 13.51 8.60
N SER A 98 -15.01 14.56 8.51
CA SER A 98 -15.57 15.22 9.69
C SER A 98 -16.72 14.35 10.18
N LEU A 99 -16.49 13.62 11.27
CA LEU A 99 -17.51 13.29 12.26
C LEU A 99 -17.09 13.94 13.57
#